data_AF-A0AAE0SB88-F1
#
_entry.id   AF-A0AAE0SB88-F1
#
_cell.length_a   1.000
_cell.length_b   1.000
_cell.length_c   1.000
_cell.angle_alpha   90.00
_cell.angle_beta   90.00
_cell.angle_gamma   90.00
#
_symmetry.space_group_name_H-M   'P 1'
#
loop_
_entity.id
_entity.type
_entity.pdbx_description
1 polymer ?
#
loop_
_entity_poly.entity_id
_entity_poly.type
_entity_poly.pdbx_seq_one_letter_code
_entity_poly.pdbx_strand_id
1 'polypeptide(L)'
;MTYDLHGSWDDHTGHQSPLYVRSGETGNDTYLNVDWAAQYWVQRGAPKEKLNIGMSLYGRTFKLPWGAADSRVGAAAAGAGQAGQYTREAGFLSYYEVCDLLKTGGQKYYITEQKVPYAVKGDLWVGYDDKDSLCIKVDYIKRNGFGGVMVWALDLDDFSGLCGQGKYPLLKAIKDALYHPTSCSSITNQQVQTQAPLQTQPYYPTVYVQQQTTHYPATHAPQATTHIPPAPKATTQIPPVITSGSST
;
A
#
# COMPACT_ATOMS: atom_id res chain seq x y z
N MET A 1 18.79 -2.57 7.42
CA MET A 1 17.69 -2.67 6.44
C MET A 1 17.12 -1.28 6.28
N THR A 2 17.42 -0.61 5.16
CA THR A 2 17.19 0.83 4.94
C THR A 2 15.91 1.09 4.14
N TYR A 3 14.84 0.41 4.55
CA TYR A 3 13.48 0.44 4.02
C TYR A 3 12.50 0.18 5.17
N ASP A 4 11.20 0.28 4.94
CA ASP A 4 10.18 0.33 6.00
C ASP A 4 10.41 1.48 6.99
N LEU A 5 10.92 2.61 6.49
CA LEU A 5 11.15 3.82 7.29
C LEU A 5 9.86 4.58 7.55
N HIS A 6 8.91 4.48 6.63
CA HIS A 6 7.53 4.92 6.79
C HIS A 6 6.57 3.86 6.24
N GLY A 7 5.36 3.81 6.78
CA GLY A 7 4.34 2.85 6.38
C GLY A 7 3.00 3.10 7.07
N SER A 8 2.05 2.19 6.88
CA SER A 8 0.66 2.35 7.34
C SER A 8 0.45 2.47 8.85
N TRP A 9 1.53 2.33 9.64
CA TRP A 9 1.58 2.61 11.06
C TRP A 9 1.73 4.12 11.39
N ASP A 10 2.07 4.95 10.40
CA ASP A 10 2.13 6.40 10.52
C ASP A 10 0.75 7.03 10.26
N ASP A 11 0.50 8.21 10.83
CA ASP A 11 -0.71 9.00 10.63
C ASP A 11 -0.65 9.94 9.41
N HIS A 12 0.46 9.90 8.67
CA HIS A 12 0.72 10.68 7.49
C HIS A 12 1.46 9.86 6.42
N THR A 13 1.37 10.28 5.16
CA THR A 13 2.07 9.64 4.05
C THR A 13 3.57 9.87 4.16
N GLY A 14 4.35 8.81 4.06
CA GLY A 14 5.81 8.86 4.06
C GLY A 14 6.39 7.88 3.06
N HIS A 15 7.53 8.22 2.45
CA HIS A 15 8.20 7.29 1.55
C HIS A 15 8.85 6.16 2.35
N GLN A 16 8.79 4.91 1.90
CA GLN A 16 9.29 3.79 2.70
C GLN A 16 10.82 3.69 2.79
N SER A 17 11.54 4.31 1.85
CA SER A 17 13.01 4.27 1.75
C SER A 17 13.55 5.58 1.14
N PRO A 18 13.32 6.76 1.73
CA PRO A 18 13.85 8.01 1.19
C PRO A 18 15.37 8.05 1.31
N LEU A 19 16.09 8.54 0.29
CA LEU A 19 17.55 8.59 0.35
C LEU A 19 18.04 9.62 1.37
N TYR A 20 17.41 10.80 1.39
CA TYR A 20 17.75 11.90 2.29
C TYR A 20 16.51 12.43 3.01
N VAL A 21 16.75 13.21 4.07
CA VAL A 21 15.73 14.00 4.78
C VAL A 21 15.14 15.09 3.87
N ARG A 22 13.85 15.40 4.08
CA ARG A 22 13.16 16.53 3.44
C ARG A 22 13.11 17.73 4.38
N SER A 23 13.20 18.95 3.86
CA SER A 23 13.15 20.21 4.65
C SER A 23 11.92 20.38 5.57
N GLY A 24 10.83 19.67 5.32
CA GLY A 24 9.62 19.71 6.17
C GLY A 24 9.51 18.60 7.21
N GLU A 25 10.49 17.69 7.32
CA GLU A 25 10.49 16.63 8.32
C GLU A 25 10.98 17.15 9.67
N THR A 26 10.39 16.66 10.76
CA THR A 26 10.70 17.09 12.12
C THR A 26 10.76 15.90 13.07
N GLY A 27 11.37 16.08 14.25
CA GLY A 27 11.45 15.01 15.24
C GLY A 27 12.18 13.77 14.70
N ASN A 28 11.61 12.59 14.97
CA ASN A 28 12.21 11.31 14.58
C ASN A 28 12.28 11.13 13.05
N ASP A 29 11.38 11.76 12.29
CA ASP A 29 11.33 11.61 10.83
C ASP A 29 12.62 12.11 10.17
N THR A 30 13.32 13.06 10.81
CA THR A 30 14.62 13.55 10.34
C THR A 30 15.70 12.46 10.26
N TYR A 31 15.50 11.34 10.96
CA TYR A 31 16.41 10.18 10.99
C TYR A 31 15.95 9.04 10.07
N LEU A 32 14.71 9.08 9.57
CA LEU A 32 14.07 8.00 8.82
C LEU A 32 14.42 8.04 7.33
N ASN A 33 15.72 8.06 7.02
CA ASN A 33 16.25 8.02 5.65
C ASN A 33 17.49 7.13 5.52
N VAL A 34 17.79 6.72 4.28
CA VAL A 34 18.90 5.80 3.98
C VAL A 34 20.25 6.39 4.38
N ASP A 35 20.50 7.67 4.11
CA ASP A 35 21.76 8.33 4.46
C ASP A 35 21.99 8.29 5.97
N TRP A 36 21.06 8.81 6.76
CA TRP A 36 21.17 8.84 8.21
C TRP A 36 21.37 7.43 8.80
N ALA A 37 20.54 6.47 8.40
CA ALA A 37 20.64 5.10 8.91
C ALA A 37 21.98 4.44 8.57
N ALA A 38 22.49 4.63 7.34
CA ALA A 38 23.77 4.09 6.92
C ALA A 38 24.95 4.74 7.67
N GLN A 39 24.96 6.08 7.77
CA GLN A 39 26.02 6.81 8.48
C GLN A 39 25.98 6.54 9.99
N TYR A 40 24.81 6.31 10.58
CA TYR A 40 24.68 5.93 11.98
C TYR A 40 25.43 4.63 12.29
N TRP A 41 25.31 3.59 11.44
CA TRP A 41 26.09 2.36 11.60
C TRP A 41 27.60 2.60 11.52
N VAL A 42 28.03 3.46 10.60
CA VAL A 42 29.44 3.86 10.48
C VAL A 42 29.92 4.58 11.74
N GLN A 43 29.12 5.51 12.25
CA GLN A 43 29.40 6.23 13.50
C GLN A 43 29.49 5.28 14.71
N ARG A 44 28.75 4.17 14.68
CA ARG A 44 28.81 3.11 15.70
C ARG A 44 29.97 2.12 15.49
N GLY A 45 30.84 2.34 14.51
CA GLY A 45 32.07 1.58 14.30
C GLY A 45 31.96 0.46 13.28
N ALA A 46 30.85 0.34 12.54
CA ALA A 46 30.76 -0.62 11.45
C ALA A 46 31.61 -0.18 10.25
N PRO A 47 32.55 -1.01 9.75
CA PRO A 47 33.33 -0.68 8.56
C PRO A 47 32.44 -0.56 7.33
N LYS A 48 32.60 0.51 6.53
CA LYS A 48 31.71 0.82 5.40
C LYS A 48 31.68 -0.31 4.37
N GLU A 49 32.83 -0.92 4.10
CA GLU A 49 33.01 -2.03 3.17
C GLU A 49 32.30 -3.32 3.58
N LYS A 50 31.81 -3.41 4.82
CA LYS A 50 30.98 -4.51 5.31
C LYS A 50 29.49 -4.19 5.34
N LEU A 51 29.11 -2.95 5.07
CA LEU A 51 27.72 -2.50 5.07
C LEU A 51 27.13 -2.58 3.66
N ASN A 52 26.21 -3.53 3.48
CA ASN A 52 25.37 -3.60 2.29
C ASN A 52 24.08 -2.81 2.52
N ILE A 53 23.84 -1.78 1.71
CA ILE A 53 22.66 -0.93 1.84
C ILE A 53 21.45 -1.66 1.23
N GLY A 54 20.34 -1.68 1.96
CA GLY A 54 19.13 -2.38 1.55
C GLY A 54 18.33 -1.57 0.53
N MET A 55 17.86 -2.23 -0.53
CA MET A 55 16.99 -1.69 -1.56
C MET A 55 15.70 -2.51 -1.66
N SER A 56 14.57 -1.85 -1.51
CA SER A 56 13.23 -2.44 -1.61
C SER A 56 12.74 -2.47 -3.05
N LEU A 57 12.23 -3.60 -3.53
CA LEU A 57 11.55 -3.77 -4.82
C LEU A 57 10.03 -3.77 -4.64
N TYR A 58 9.55 -2.99 -3.68
CA TYR A 58 8.15 -2.86 -3.31
C TYR A 58 7.85 -1.42 -2.89
N GLY A 59 6.60 -1.13 -2.54
CA GLY A 59 6.17 0.13 -1.93
C GLY A 59 5.35 -0.10 -0.67
N ARG A 60 5.38 0.86 0.25
CA ARG A 60 4.40 0.95 1.34
C ARG A 60 3.27 1.87 0.94
N THR A 61 2.05 1.49 1.31
CA THR A 61 0.84 2.20 0.88
C THR A 61 0.05 2.79 2.03
N PHE A 62 -0.58 3.91 1.73
CA PHE A 62 -1.47 4.62 2.63
C PHE A 62 -2.83 4.80 1.95
N LYS A 63 -3.87 4.83 2.76
CA LYS A 63 -5.19 5.32 2.38
C LYS A 63 -5.29 6.79 2.75
N LEU A 64 -5.53 7.65 1.79
CA LEU A 64 -5.84 9.06 2.03
C LEU A 64 -7.25 9.18 2.64
N PRO A 65 -7.49 10.13 3.57
CA PRO A 65 -8.81 10.41 4.10
C PRO A 65 -9.82 10.72 2.99
N TRP A 66 -11.10 10.43 3.26
CA TRP A 66 -12.16 10.78 2.32
C TRP A 66 -12.21 12.29 2.10
N GLY A 67 -12.29 12.71 0.83
CA GLY A 67 -12.26 14.13 0.46
C GLY A 67 -10.89 14.80 0.67
N ALA A 68 -9.80 14.04 0.84
CA ALA A 68 -8.46 14.60 0.97
C ALA A 68 -8.13 15.55 -0.18
N ALA A 69 -7.79 16.79 0.18
CA ALA A 69 -7.33 17.82 -0.75
C ALA A 69 -5.81 17.77 -0.98
N ASP A 70 -5.06 17.07 -0.12
CA ASP A 70 -3.62 16.91 -0.20
C ASP A 70 -3.26 15.43 -0.38
N SER A 71 -2.41 15.16 -1.37
CA SER A 71 -1.85 13.84 -1.67
C SER A 71 -0.33 13.89 -1.81
N ARG A 72 0.30 14.96 -1.36
CA ARG A 72 1.76 15.09 -1.27
C ARG A 72 2.30 14.20 -0.16
N VAL A 73 3.61 14.02 -0.13
CA VAL A 73 4.29 13.42 1.02
C VAL A 73 4.05 14.27 2.27
N GLY A 74 3.74 13.63 3.39
CA GLY A 74 3.33 14.27 4.65
C GLY A 74 1.84 14.61 4.74
N ALA A 75 1.02 14.23 3.74
CA ALA A 75 -0.43 14.39 3.83
C ALA A 75 -1.00 13.43 4.88
N ALA A 76 -2.13 13.79 5.50
CA ALA A 76 -2.79 12.92 6.47
C ALA A 76 -3.14 11.55 5.84
N ALA A 77 -3.01 10.49 6.64
CA ALA A 77 -3.37 9.13 6.25
C ALA A 77 -4.46 8.57 7.17
N ALA A 78 -5.39 7.81 6.59
CA ALA A 78 -6.46 7.10 7.28
C ALA A 78 -6.11 5.63 7.57
N GLY A 79 -4.84 5.24 7.39
CA GLY A 79 -4.31 3.90 7.61
C GLY A 79 -3.77 3.25 6.34
N ALA A 80 -3.77 1.91 6.32
CA ALA A 80 -3.20 1.12 5.25
C ALA A 80 -3.95 1.28 3.91
N GLY A 81 -3.20 1.44 2.83
CA GLY A 81 -3.77 1.34 1.48
C GLY A 81 -4.32 -0.06 1.20
N GLN A 82 -5.27 -0.14 0.26
CA GLN A 82 -5.88 -1.42 -0.11
C GLN A 82 -4.81 -2.44 -0.54
N ALA A 83 -5.01 -3.69 -0.13
CA ALA A 83 -4.14 -4.80 -0.50
C ALA A 83 -4.09 -5.02 -2.02
N GLY A 84 -2.88 -5.29 -2.53
CA GLY A 84 -2.68 -5.68 -3.91
C GLY A 84 -3.31 -7.03 -4.25
N GLN A 85 -3.62 -7.25 -5.53
CA GLN A 85 -4.23 -8.50 -6.02
C GLN A 85 -3.35 -9.73 -5.74
N TYR A 86 -2.04 -9.55 -5.83
CA TYR A 86 -1.05 -10.62 -5.74
C TYR A 86 -0.42 -10.70 -4.35
N THR A 87 0.04 -9.56 -3.80
CA THR A 87 0.68 -9.52 -2.48
C THR A 87 -0.31 -9.75 -1.34
N ARG A 88 -1.58 -9.33 -1.52
CA ARG A 88 -2.69 -9.55 -0.57
C ARG A 88 -2.41 -9.03 0.85
N GLU A 89 -1.53 -8.05 0.98
CA GLU A 89 -1.19 -7.38 2.23
C GLU A 89 -1.61 -5.91 2.13
N ALA A 90 -2.48 -5.45 3.04
CA ALA A 90 -2.84 -4.05 3.11
C ALA A 90 -1.62 -3.23 3.58
N GLY A 91 -1.40 -2.06 2.96
CA GLY A 91 -0.24 -1.24 3.26
C GLY A 91 1.03 -1.62 2.48
N PHE A 92 0.93 -2.55 1.52
CA PHE A 92 2.07 -3.09 0.77
C PHE A 92 1.69 -3.33 -0.70
N LEU A 93 2.60 -3.03 -1.63
CA LEU A 93 2.49 -3.41 -3.04
C LEU A 93 3.86 -3.81 -3.59
N SER A 94 3.92 -4.87 -4.40
CA SER A 94 5.13 -5.17 -5.17
C SER A 94 5.40 -4.10 -6.25
N TYR A 95 6.60 -4.07 -6.84
CA TYR A 95 6.86 -3.15 -7.96
C TYR A 95 5.94 -3.42 -9.15
N TYR A 96 5.65 -4.69 -9.47
CA TYR A 96 4.75 -5.02 -10.57
C TYR A 96 3.30 -4.61 -10.30
N GLU A 97 2.86 -4.53 -9.05
CA GLU A 97 1.55 -3.98 -8.68
C GLU A 97 1.52 -2.44 -8.75
N VAL A 98 2.59 -1.76 -8.32
CA VAL A 98 2.72 -0.30 -8.51
C VAL A 98 2.69 0.06 -9.99
N CYS A 99 3.36 -0.74 -10.81
CA CYS A 99 3.36 -0.59 -12.24
C CYS A 99 1.98 -0.77 -12.89
N ASP A 100 1.18 -1.75 -12.44
CA ASP A 100 -0.21 -1.90 -12.87
C ASP A 100 -1.07 -0.69 -12.43
N LEU A 101 -0.87 -0.19 -11.21
CA LEU A 101 -1.52 1.03 -10.72
C LEU A 101 -1.27 2.22 -11.65
N LEU A 102 -0.03 2.41 -12.11
CA LEU A 102 0.33 3.47 -13.05
C LEU A 102 -0.29 3.27 -14.44
N LYS A 103 -0.30 2.04 -14.96
CA LYS A 103 -0.92 1.71 -16.25
C LYS A 103 -2.43 1.92 -16.26
N THR A 104 -3.06 1.79 -15.10
CA THR A 104 -4.51 1.90 -14.92
C THR A 104 -4.96 3.27 -14.39
N GLY A 105 -4.15 4.31 -14.64
CA GLY A 105 -4.53 5.72 -14.42
C GLY A 105 -3.93 6.39 -13.18
N GLY A 106 -3.15 5.66 -12.38
CA GLY A 106 -2.38 6.26 -11.29
C GLY A 106 -1.34 7.26 -11.79
N GLN A 107 -1.10 8.31 -11.01
CA GLN A 107 -0.17 9.37 -11.36
C GLN A 107 1.13 9.23 -10.56
N LYS A 108 2.26 9.33 -11.25
CA LYS A 108 3.60 9.29 -10.64
C LYS A 108 4.08 10.70 -10.33
N TYR A 109 4.66 10.86 -9.15
CA TYR A 109 5.28 12.08 -8.65
C TYR A 109 6.70 11.80 -8.15
N TYR A 110 7.52 12.83 -7.94
CA TYR A 110 8.92 12.67 -7.54
C TYR A 110 9.37 13.61 -6.43
N ILE A 111 9.70 13.05 -5.26
CA ILE A 111 10.15 13.83 -4.10
C ILE A 111 11.61 14.23 -4.30
N THR A 112 11.83 15.42 -4.86
CA THR A 112 13.16 15.89 -5.28
C THR A 112 14.22 15.88 -4.18
N GLU A 113 13.85 16.21 -2.94
CA GLU A 113 14.76 16.22 -1.80
C GLU A 113 15.16 14.79 -1.38
N GLN A 114 14.18 13.87 -1.35
CA GLN A 114 14.39 12.48 -0.94
C GLN A 114 14.90 11.55 -2.05
N LYS A 115 14.94 12.02 -3.31
CA LYS A 115 15.40 11.28 -4.51
C LYS A 115 14.60 10.02 -4.87
N VAL A 116 13.31 10.01 -4.57
CA VAL A 116 12.44 8.84 -4.71
C VAL A 116 11.06 9.22 -5.26
N PRO A 117 10.40 8.32 -6.02
CA PRO A 117 9.06 8.57 -6.52
C PRO A 117 7.97 8.18 -5.51
N TYR A 118 6.76 8.64 -5.77
CA TYR A 118 5.54 8.05 -5.21
C TYR A 118 4.45 8.07 -6.28
N ALA A 119 3.38 7.33 -6.06
CA ALA A 119 2.23 7.33 -6.95
C ALA A 119 0.91 7.48 -6.19
N VAL A 120 -0.08 8.07 -6.86
CA VAL A 120 -1.43 8.28 -6.30
C VAL A 120 -2.48 7.81 -7.31
N LYS A 121 -3.46 7.05 -6.84
CA LYS A 121 -4.65 6.66 -7.62
C LYS A 121 -5.88 6.67 -6.72
N GLY A 122 -6.76 7.65 -6.91
CA GLY A 122 -7.90 7.84 -6.01
C GLY A 122 -7.42 8.15 -4.59
N ASP A 123 -7.85 7.37 -3.61
CA ASP A 123 -7.42 7.45 -2.21
C ASP A 123 -6.17 6.61 -1.90
N LEU A 124 -5.61 5.88 -2.87
CA LEU A 124 -4.41 5.09 -2.67
C LEU A 124 -3.15 5.91 -2.95
N TRP A 125 -2.27 5.99 -1.95
CA TRP A 125 -0.94 6.59 -2.05
C TRP A 125 0.13 5.51 -1.85
N VAL A 126 1.18 5.49 -2.67
CA VAL A 126 2.29 4.52 -2.55
C VAL A 126 3.65 5.17 -2.72
N GLY A 127 4.52 5.02 -1.72
CA GLY A 127 5.94 5.36 -1.80
C GLY A 127 6.73 4.12 -2.16
N TYR A 128 7.49 4.16 -3.25
CA TYR A 128 8.16 3.01 -3.84
C TYR A 128 9.47 3.42 -4.52
N ASP A 129 10.36 2.45 -4.75
CA ASP A 129 11.54 2.66 -5.58
C ASP A 129 11.30 2.23 -7.03
N ASP A 130 11.87 2.98 -7.96
CA ASP A 130 11.91 2.69 -9.39
C ASP A 130 13.36 2.61 -9.91
N LYS A 131 13.54 2.38 -11.21
CA LYS A 131 14.87 2.28 -11.83
C LYS A 131 15.74 3.51 -11.55
N ASP A 132 15.15 4.69 -11.54
CA ASP A 132 15.86 5.96 -11.43
C ASP A 132 16.35 6.19 -10.00
N SER A 133 15.45 6.06 -9.03
CA SER A 133 15.76 6.18 -7.60
C SER A 133 16.75 5.11 -7.13
N LEU A 134 16.60 3.86 -7.56
CA LEU A 134 17.57 2.81 -7.26
C LEU A 134 18.94 3.12 -7.83
N CYS A 135 19.02 3.67 -9.04
CA CYS A 135 20.31 4.05 -9.57
C CYS A 135 20.96 5.19 -8.77
N ILE A 136 20.19 6.21 -8.40
CA ILE A 136 20.68 7.29 -7.54
C ILE A 136 21.20 6.74 -6.20
N LYS A 137 20.51 5.74 -5.62
CA LYS A 137 20.96 5.06 -4.41
C LYS A 137 22.26 4.27 -4.63
N VAL A 138 22.43 3.58 -5.77
CA VAL A 138 23.69 2.88 -6.08
C VAL A 138 24.85 3.87 -6.23
N ASP A 139 24.62 5.00 -6.88
CA ASP A 139 25.61 6.06 -7.02
C ASP A 139 25.99 6.66 -5.65
N TYR A 140 25.02 6.88 -4.76
CA TYR A 140 25.27 7.23 -3.36
C TYR A 140 26.14 6.18 -2.64
N ILE A 141 25.83 4.89 -2.79
CA ILE A 141 26.58 3.77 -2.19
C ILE A 141 28.05 3.81 -2.62
N LYS A 142 28.29 3.96 -3.93
CA LYS A 142 29.63 4.01 -4.52
C LYS A 142 30.40 5.24 -4.04
N ARG A 143 29.78 6.42 -4.07
CA ARG A 143 30.43 7.67 -3.62
C ARG A 143 30.79 7.67 -2.13
N ASN A 144 30.01 6.96 -1.32
CA ASN A 144 30.24 6.88 0.12
C ASN A 144 31.13 5.70 0.54
N GLY A 145 31.51 4.82 -0.38
CA GLY A 145 32.39 3.67 -0.13
C GLY A 145 31.74 2.55 0.68
N PHE A 146 30.42 2.36 0.55
CA PHE A 146 29.72 1.24 1.18
C PHE A 146 29.99 -0.08 0.45
N GLY A 147 29.91 -1.19 1.17
CA GLY A 147 30.31 -2.53 0.71
C GLY A 147 29.48 -3.10 -0.45
N GLY A 148 28.23 -2.64 -0.59
CA GLY A 148 27.38 -3.08 -1.68
C GLY A 148 25.90 -2.87 -1.45
N VAL A 149 25.10 -3.70 -2.11
CA VAL A 149 23.64 -3.66 -2.11
C VAL A 149 23.08 -4.98 -1.61
N MET A 150 22.04 -4.92 -0.79
CA MET A 150 21.14 -6.04 -0.52
C MET A 150 19.77 -5.68 -1.11
N VAL A 151 19.09 -6.65 -1.72
CA VAL A 151 17.80 -6.43 -2.38
C VAL A 151 16.71 -7.23 -1.69
N TRP A 152 15.58 -6.58 -1.40
CA TRP A 152 14.37 -7.20 -0.88
C TRP A 152 13.17 -6.87 -1.78
N ALA A 153 12.58 -7.80 -2.53
CA ALA A 153 13.04 -9.16 -2.80
C ALA A 153 12.86 -9.47 -4.30
N LEU A 154 13.48 -10.54 -4.78
CA LEU A 154 13.51 -10.88 -6.21
C LEU A 154 12.10 -11.09 -6.80
N ASP A 155 11.21 -11.71 -6.03
CA ASP A 155 9.82 -11.99 -6.39
C ASP A 155 8.91 -10.75 -6.40
N LEU A 156 9.40 -9.61 -5.91
CA LEU A 156 8.66 -8.34 -5.89
C LEU A 156 9.02 -7.41 -7.05
N ASP A 157 10.13 -7.68 -7.74
CA ASP A 157 10.44 -7.06 -9.04
C ASP A 157 9.45 -7.53 -10.11
N ASP A 158 9.42 -6.85 -11.25
CA ASP A 158 8.74 -7.36 -12.43
C ASP A 158 9.57 -8.47 -13.12
N PHE A 159 9.66 -9.62 -12.44
CA PHE A 159 10.43 -10.78 -12.90
C PHE A 159 9.91 -11.38 -14.22
N SER A 160 8.64 -11.11 -14.57
CA SER A 160 8.00 -11.61 -15.78
C SER A 160 7.96 -10.62 -16.94
N GLY A 161 8.25 -9.33 -16.72
CA GLY A 161 8.24 -8.29 -17.76
C GLY A 161 6.86 -7.70 -18.06
N LEU A 162 5.92 -7.77 -17.11
CA LEU A 162 4.56 -7.24 -17.21
C LEU A 162 4.53 -5.72 -17.36
N CYS A 163 5.56 -5.01 -16.91
CA CYS A 163 5.68 -3.56 -16.99
C CYS A 163 6.05 -3.03 -18.35
N GLY A 164 6.49 -3.89 -19.28
CA GLY A 164 7.03 -3.44 -20.57
C GLY A 164 8.46 -2.87 -20.45
N GLN A 165 9.13 -3.09 -19.32
CA GLN A 165 10.51 -2.66 -19.04
C GLN A 165 11.53 -3.82 -19.14
N GLY A 166 11.08 -4.99 -19.62
CA GLY A 166 11.83 -6.24 -19.60
C GLY A 166 11.76 -6.96 -18.26
N LYS A 167 12.33 -8.16 -18.17
CA LYS A 167 12.37 -8.96 -16.93
C LYS A 167 13.37 -8.38 -15.92
N TYR A 168 12.98 -8.36 -14.65
CA TYR A 168 13.77 -7.85 -13.52
C TYR A 168 14.29 -6.42 -13.75
N PRO A 169 13.42 -5.46 -14.11
CA PRO A 169 13.86 -4.12 -14.50
C PRO A 169 14.58 -3.39 -13.37
N LEU A 170 14.17 -3.57 -12.11
CA LEU A 170 14.80 -2.91 -10.98
C LEU A 170 16.14 -3.56 -10.62
N LEU A 171 16.19 -4.89 -10.53
CA LEU A 171 17.45 -5.59 -10.26
C LEU A 171 18.50 -5.33 -11.35
N LYS A 172 18.07 -5.28 -12.63
CA LYS A 172 18.96 -4.90 -13.73
C LYS A 172 19.46 -3.47 -13.61
N ALA A 173 18.59 -2.52 -13.25
CA ALA A 173 19.03 -1.14 -13.01
C ALA A 173 20.08 -1.06 -11.89
N ILE A 174 19.90 -1.79 -10.78
CA ILE A 174 20.89 -1.89 -9.69
C ILE A 174 22.21 -2.47 -10.21
N LYS A 175 22.16 -3.60 -10.92
CA LYS A 175 23.34 -4.26 -11.48
C LYS A 175 24.08 -3.34 -12.45
N ASP A 176 23.37 -2.72 -13.36
CA ASP A 176 23.95 -1.85 -14.38
C ASP A 176 24.58 -0.61 -13.73
N ALA A 177 23.95 -0.02 -12.71
CA ALA A 177 24.52 1.09 -11.94
C ALA A 177 25.82 0.71 -11.19
N LEU A 178 25.89 -0.53 -10.67
CA LEU A 178 27.08 -1.03 -9.98
C LEU A 178 28.27 -1.15 -10.94
N TYR A 179 28.08 -1.79 -12.10
CA TYR A 179 29.16 -2.12 -13.03
C TYR A 179 29.38 -1.13 -14.18
N HIS A 180 28.37 -0.33 -14.52
CA HIS A 180 28.36 0.60 -15.66
C HIS A 180 27.76 1.96 -15.24
N PRO A 181 28.47 2.80 -14.46
CA PRO A 181 27.89 4.02 -13.86
C PRO A 181 27.31 5.04 -14.86
N THR A 182 27.70 4.99 -16.14
CA THR A 182 27.11 5.83 -17.20
C THR A 182 25.70 5.41 -17.62
N SER A 183 25.25 4.21 -17.24
CA SER A 183 23.94 3.64 -17.59
C SER A 183 22.76 4.41 -16.98
N CYS A 184 23.02 5.27 -16.00
CA CYS A 184 22.00 6.08 -15.32
C CYS A 184 22.15 7.58 -15.55
N SER A 185 23.04 8.00 -16.45
CA SER A 185 23.32 9.42 -16.70
C SER A 185 22.20 10.18 -17.42
N SER A 186 21.04 9.55 -17.63
CA SER A 186 19.88 10.11 -18.33
C SER A 186 18.84 10.75 -17.40
N ILE A 187 19.00 10.71 -16.07
CA ILE A 187 17.95 11.11 -15.10
C ILE A 187 17.95 12.63 -14.83
N THR A 188 18.18 13.42 -15.87
CA THR A 188 18.03 14.87 -15.79
C THR A 188 17.15 15.29 -16.96
N ASN A 189 15.94 15.78 -16.66
CA ASN A 189 14.95 16.39 -17.57
C ASN A 189 13.89 15.48 -18.23
N GLN A 190 13.47 14.37 -17.60
CA GLN A 190 12.15 13.80 -17.92
C GLN A 190 11.12 14.37 -16.94
N GLN A 191 10.00 14.85 -17.46
CA GLN A 191 8.97 15.64 -16.78
C GLN A 191 8.19 14.86 -15.71
N VAL A 192 8.85 14.44 -14.62
CA VAL A 192 8.11 13.94 -13.45
C VAL A 192 7.59 15.15 -12.67
N GLN A 193 6.28 15.21 -12.44
CA GLN A 193 5.70 16.20 -11.55
C GLN A 193 6.38 16.06 -10.18
N THR A 194 7.07 17.11 -9.73
CA THR A 194 7.86 17.07 -8.48
C THR A 194 6.96 16.90 -7.26
N GLN A 195 5.72 17.38 -7.31
CA GLN A 195 4.74 17.12 -6.26
C GLN A 195 3.32 17.07 -6.86
N ALA A 196 2.45 16.31 -6.21
CA ALA A 196 1.03 16.37 -6.48
C ALA A 196 0.51 17.80 -6.21
N PRO A 197 -0.32 18.36 -7.11
CA PRO A 197 -0.93 19.65 -6.84
C PRO A 197 -1.87 19.52 -5.65
N LEU A 198 -1.91 20.56 -4.80
CA LEU A 198 -2.99 20.72 -3.84
C LEU A 198 -4.31 20.79 -4.61
N GLN A 199 -5.23 19.87 -4.31
CA GLN A 199 -6.56 19.91 -4.91
C GLN A 199 -7.34 21.06 -4.28
N THR A 200 -7.81 21.99 -5.12
CA THR A 200 -8.60 23.14 -4.66
C THR A 200 -10.05 22.77 -4.32
N GLN A 201 -10.46 21.52 -4.55
CA GLN A 201 -11.76 20.95 -4.22
C GLN A 201 -11.59 19.49 -3.76
N PRO A 202 -12.26 19.05 -2.69
CA PRO A 202 -12.24 17.65 -2.25
C PRO A 202 -12.68 16.71 -3.38
N TYR A 203 -11.97 15.60 -3.58
CA TYR A 203 -12.46 14.54 -4.46
C TYR A 203 -13.66 13.84 -3.81
N TYR A 204 -14.86 14.09 -4.35
CA TYR A 204 -16.06 13.36 -4.02
C TYR A 204 -16.27 12.27 -5.07
N PRO A 205 -16.04 10.98 -4.77
CA PRO A 205 -16.44 9.92 -5.69
C PRO A 205 -17.96 9.96 -5.84
N THR A 206 -18.45 9.95 -7.09
CA THR A 206 -19.88 9.79 -7.38
C THR A 206 -20.32 8.44 -6.86
N VAL A 207 -21.02 8.43 -5.72
CA VAL A 207 -21.67 7.23 -5.21
C VAL A 207 -22.82 6.92 -6.16
N TYR A 208 -22.62 5.98 -7.08
CA TYR A 208 -23.75 5.35 -7.77
C TYR A 208 -24.51 4.54 -6.72
N VAL A 209 -25.52 5.14 -6.11
CA VAL A 209 -26.54 4.40 -5.39
C VAL A 209 -27.29 3.60 -6.46
N GLN A 210 -26.92 2.34 -6.66
CA GLN A 210 -27.85 1.41 -7.26
C GLN A 210 -29.04 1.32 -6.29
N GLN A 211 -30.16 1.94 -6.64
CA GLN A 211 -31.42 1.73 -5.95
C GLN A 211 -31.76 0.24 -6.09
N GLN A 212 -31.43 -0.55 -5.07
CA GLN A 212 -32.13 -1.81 -4.85
C GLN A 212 -33.55 -1.44 -4.43
N THR A 213 -34.47 -1.49 -5.39
CA THR A 213 -35.90 -1.52 -5.10
C THR A 213 -36.20 -2.76 -4.27
N THR A 214 -36.29 -2.59 -2.96
CA THR A 214 -36.88 -3.60 -2.10
C THR A 214 -38.38 -3.60 -2.36
N HIS A 215 -38.85 -4.56 -3.16
CA HIS A 215 -40.27 -4.87 -3.22
C HIS A 215 -40.69 -5.45 -1.86
N TYR A 216 -41.21 -4.59 -0.98
CA TYR A 216 -42.02 -5.03 0.15
C TYR A 216 -43.34 -5.60 -0.38
N PRO A 217 -43.71 -6.84 -0.05
CA PRO A 217 -45.05 -7.33 -0.33
C PRO A 217 -46.07 -6.55 0.51
N ALA A 218 -47.14 -6.09 -0.15
CA ALA A 218 -48.25 -5.40 0.50
C ALA A 218 -48.91 -6.32 1.54
N THR A 219 -48.92 -5.87 2.80
CA THR A 219 -49.69 -6.50 3.87
C THR A 219 -51.18 -6.41 3.53
N HIS A 220 -51.81 -7.58 3.32
CA HIS A 220 -53.26 -7.68 3.19
C HIS A 220 -53.88 -7.58 4.59
N ALA A 221 -54.88 -6.70 4.73
CA ALA A 221 -55.70 -6.60 5.93
C ALA A 221 -56.42 -7.94 6.20
N PRO A 222 -56.57 -8.37 7.46
CA PRO A 222 -57.24 -9.64 7.76
C PRO A 222 -58.74 -9.54 7.46
N GLN A 223 -59.22 -10.43 6.59
CA GLN A 223 -60.66 -10.68 6.42
C GLN A 223 -61.19 -11.42 7.65
N ALA A 224 -62.28 -10.92 8.22
CA ALA A 224 -63.01 -11.58 9.29
C ALA A 224 -63.72 -12.83 8.76
N THR A 225 -63.32 -14.02 9.23
CA THR A 225 -64.06 -15.27 9.02
C THR A 225 -64.90 -15.58 10.26
N THR A 226 -66.22 -15.62 10.09
CA THR A 226 -67.16 -16.12 11.09
C THR A 226 -67.03 -17.65 11.22
N HIS A 227 -66.39 -18.10 12.28
CA HIS A 227 -66.35 -19.53 12.65
C HIS A 227 -67.57 -19.90 13.48
N ILE A 228 -68.39 -20.82 12.95
CA ILE A 228 -69.43 -21.53 13.70
C ILE A 228 -68.76 -22.68 14.46
N PRO A 229 -68.89 -22.79 15.79
CA PRO A 229 -68.24 -23.85 16.57
C PRO A 229 -68.96 -25.20 16.40
N PRO A 230 -68.22 -26.32 16.27
CA PRO A 230 -68.80 -27.65 16.31
C PRO A 230 -69.03 -28.15 17.75
N ALA A 231 -70.03 -29.02 17.91
CA ALA A 231 -70.51 -29.55 19.18
C ALA A 231 -69.47 -30.37 19.98
N PRO A 232 -69.54 -30.38 21.32
CA PRO A 232 -68.52 -30.99 22.18
C PRO A 232 -68.56 -32.52 22.12
N LYS A 233 -67.38 -33.15 21.96
CA LYS A 233 -67.18 -34.59 22.14
C LYS A 233 -66.74 -34.88 23.57
N ALA A 234 -67.37 -35.90 24.16
CA ALA A 234 -67.16 -36.37 25.53
C ALA A 234 -65.73 -36.90 25.76
N THR A 235 -65.22 -36.62 26.94
CA THR A 235 -63.90 -36.99 27.46
C THR A 235 -63.92 -38.42 28.00
N THR A 236 -62.90 -39.21 27.67
CA THR A 236 -62.56 -40.42 28.44
C THR A 236 -61.09 -40.33 28.84
N GLN A 237 -60.85 -40.18 30.14
CA GLN A 237 -59.54 -40.23 30.77
C GLN A 237 -59.01 -41.67 30.82
N ILE A 238 -57.71 -41.85 30.58
CA ILE A 238 -56.95 -43.04 31.03
C ILE A 238 -55.62 -42.54 31.65
N PRO A 239 -55.15 -43.09 32.80
CA PRO A 239 -54.07 -42.53 33.62
C PRO A 239 -52.65 -42.84 33.10
N PRO A 240 -51.59 -42.23 33.67
CA PRO A 240 -50.22 -42.35 33.18
C PRO A 240 -49.53 -43.63 33.67
N VAL A 241 -48.64 -44.18 32.83
CA VAL A 241 -47.64 -45.20 33.21
C VAL A 241 -46.24 -44.61 33.12
N ILE A 242 -45.45 -44.88 34.15
CA ILE A 242 -44.11 -44.35 34.46
C ILE A 242 -43.04 -45.36 34.00
N THR A 243 -41.80 -44.88 33.81
CA THR A 243 -40.47 -45.56 33.78
C THR A 243 -40.11 -46.25 32.45
N SER A 244 -38.86 -46.33 31.96
CA SER A 244 -37.49 -45.99 32.38
C SER A 244 -36.65 -45.96 31.08
N GLY A 245 -35.72 -45.04 30.84
CA GLY A 245 -34.31 -45.21 31.18
C GLY A 245 -33.59 -46.33 30.40
N SER A 246 -32.80 -45.99 29.36
CA SER A 246 -31.42 -46.49 29.15
C SER A 246 -30.77 -45.89 27.90
N SER A 247 -29.56 -45.37 28.14
CA SER A 247 -28.49 -44.99 27.22
C SER A 247 -28.03 -46.09 26.26
N THR A 248 -27.70 -45.72 25.02
CA THR A 248 -26.36 -45.77 24.41
C THR A 248 -26.35 -44.87 23.18
#